data_AF-A0A6G1LAW5-F1
#
_entry.id   AF-A0A6G1LAW5-F1
#
_cell.length_a   1.000
_cell.length_b   1.000
_cell.length_c   1.000
_cell.angle_alpha   90.00
_cell.angle_beta   90.00
_cell.angle_gamma   90.00
#
_symmetry.space_group_name_H-M   'P 1'
#
loop_
_entity.id
_entity.type
_entity.pdbx_description
1 polymer ?
#
loop_
_entity_poly.entity_id
_entity_poly.type
_entity_poly.pdbx_seq_one_letter_code
_entity_poly.pdbx_strand_id
1 'polypeptide(L)'
;MLSSSLWETNLRHLKSELQHVSFRDIRQPDETINNRLHDRREKLRALRSLVSETNTYITAGLTEYYDNFPKIVTRHRQTHLSPTAKHQRILNEADKINTFLIETFQLLISSLSIRDSAISIQQPRRATLVTWLAFICVPLSFVTGIFGMNVKEINGSPLYVWTCFAALAVVLSTTAMLFLDY
;
A
#
# COMPACT_ATOMS: atom_id res chain seq x y z
N MET A 1 -20.32 -33.05 10.26
CA MET A 1 -19.15 -33.09 11.16
C MET A 1 -17.83 -32.82 10.44
N LEU A 2 -17.55 -33.50 9.31
CA LEU A 2 -16.33 -33.26 8.49
C LEU A 2 -16.26 -31.85 7.87
N SER A 3 -17.39 -31.31 7.40
CA SER A 3 -17.46 -29.95 6.84
C SER A 3 -17.11 -28.88 7.87
N SER A 4 -17.58 -29.01 9.11
CA SER A 4 -17.30 -28.02 10.15
C SER A 4 -15.85 -28.04 10.65
N SER A 5 -15.16 -29.19 10.63
CA SER A 5 -13.71 -29.24 10.87
C SER A 5 -12.89 -28.60 9.75
N LEU A 6 -13.36 -28.71 8.49
CA LEU A 6 -12.71 -28.07 7.35
C LEU A 6 -12.83 -26.54 7.45
N TRP A 7 -14.02 -26.02 7.74
CA TRP A 7 -14.23 -24.57 7.92
C TRP A 7 -13.39 -23.99 9.06
N GLU A 8 -13.32 -24.69 10.18
CA GLU A 8 -12.49 -24.28 11.33
C GLU A 8 -11.00 -24.28 11.01
N THR A 9 -10.54 -25.21 10.17
CA THR A 9 -9.15 -25.24 9.69
C THR A 9 -8.88 -24.09 8.72
N ASN A 10 -9.81 -23.82 7.79
CA ASN A 10 -9.71 -22.70 6.86
C ASN A 10 -9.70 -21.35 7.58
N LEU A 11 -10.53 -21.16 8.61
CA LEU A 11 -10.53 -19.94 9.43
C LEU A 11 -9.20 -19.76 10.18
N ARG A 12 -8.66 -20.84 10.77
CA ARG A 12 -7.36 -20.79 11.44
C ARG A 12 -6.23 -20.43 10.48
N HIS A 13 -6.24 -21.02 9.28
CA HIS A 13 -5.27 -20.69 8.24
C HIS A 13 -5.39 -19.23 7.80
N LEU A 14 -6.61 -18.74 7.53
CA LEU A 14 -6.86 -17.36 7.12
C LEU A 14 -6.46 -16.35 8.20
N LYS A 15 -6.69 -16.67 9.47
CA LYS A 15 -6.22 -15.87 10.63
C LYS A 15 -4.70 -15.81 10.70
N SER A 16 -4.01 -16.94 10.58
CA SER A 16 -2.54 -17.00 10.61
C SER A 16 -1.92 -16.17 9.48
N GLU A 17 -2.47 -16.32 8.27
CA GLU A 17 -2.05 -15.53 7.10
C GLU A 17 -2.25 -14.03 7.30
N LEU A 18 -3.41 -13.64 7.84
CA LEU A 18 -3.73 -12.25 8.10
C LEU A 18 -2.84 -11.63 9.18
N GLN A 19 -2.51 -12.39 10.22
CA GLN A 19 -1.54 -11.98 11.24
C GLN A 19 -0.16 -11.76 10.62
N HIS A 20 0.30 -12.66 9.75
CA HIS A 20 1.58 -12.49 9.06
C HIS A 20 1.63 -11.16 8.28
N VAL A 21 0.58 -10.88 7.50
CA VAL A 21 0.47 -9.65 6.70
C VAL A 21 0.48 -8.41 7.59
N SER A 22 -0.33 -8.42 8.66
CA SER A 22 -0.44 -7.30 9.58
C SER A 22 0.89 -6.98 10.29
N PHE A 23 1.62 -8.01 10.75
CA PHE A 23 2.83 -7.81 11.55
C PHE A 23 4.12 -7.62 10.73
N ARG A 24 4.21 -8.22 9.53
CA ARG A 24 5.43 -8.18 8.72
C ARG A 24 5.29 -7.30 7.50
N ASP A 25 4.24 -7.51 6.72
CA ASP A 25 4.13 -6.96 5.38
C ASP A 25 3.73 -5.46 5.41
N ILE A 26 2.95 -5.02 6.40
CA ILE A 26 2.55 -3.59 6.53
C ILE A 26 3.73 -2.63 6.77
N ARG A 27 4.83 -3.13 7.36
CA ARG A 27 6.01 -2.29 7.66
C ARG A 27 6.74 -1.83 6.40
N GLN A 28 6.66 -2.61 5.31
CA GLN A 28 7.18 -2.26 4.00
C GLN A 28 6.12 -2.63 2.97
N PRO A 29 5.12 -1.76 2.75
CA PRO A 29 3.97 -2.12 1.95
C PRO A 29 4.37 -2.34 0.49
N ASP A 30 4.22 -3.57 0.02
CA ASP A 30 4.30 -3.96 -1.38
C ASP A 30 2.95 -3.74 -2.09
N GLU A 31 2.97 -3.48 -3.39
CA GLU A 31 1.77 -3.22 -4.20
C GLU A 31 0.79 -4.40 -4.20
N THR A 32 1.30 -5.62 -3.98
CA THR A 32 0.49 -6.85 -3.99
C THR A 32 -0.30 -7.07 -2.70
N ILE A 33 0.05 -6.38 -1.60
CA ILE A 33 -0.58 -6.61 -0.28
C ILE A 33 -2.08 -6.30 -0.33
N ASN A 34 -2.46 -5.22 -1.01
CA ASN A 34 -3.84 -4.82 -1.14
C ASN A 34 -4.68 -5.93 -1.82
N ASN A 35 -4.20 -6.45 -2.94
CA ASN A 35 -4.86 -7.55 -3.67
C ASN A 35 -4.99 -8.79 -2.80
N ARG A 36 -3.91 -9.20 -2.12
CA ARG A 36 -3.94 -10.35 -1.21
C ARG A 36 -4.91 -10.17 -0.05
N LEU A 37 -5.12 -8.93 0.42
CA LEU A 37 -6.08 -8.63 1.48
C LEU A 37 -7.53 -8.66 0.98
N HIS A 38 -7.77 -8.20 -0.26
CA HIS A 38 -9.04 -8.35 -0.96
C HIS A 38 -9.40 -9.83 -1.20
N ASP A 39 -8.47 -10.65 -1.69
CA ASP A 39 -8.70 -12.09 -1.91
C ASP A 39 -9.09 -12.81 -0.61
N ARG A 40 -8.48 -12.42 0.51
CA ARG A 40 -8.80 -12.98 1.84
C ARG A 40 -10.19 -12.55 2.31
N ARG A 41 -10.56 -11.30 2.07
CA ARG A 41 -11.91 -10.80 2.36
C ARG A 41 -12.95 -11.56 1.55
N GLU A 42 -12.66 -11.84 0.29
CA GLU A 42 -13.53 -12.64 -0.58
C GLU A 42 -13.68 -14.07 -0.05
N LYS A 43 -12.57 -14.77 0.24
CA LYS A 43 -12.59 -16.13 0.81
C LYS A 43 -13.38 -16.21 2.12
N LEU A 44 -13.20 -15.23 3.00
CA LEU A 44 -13.93 -15.15 4.27
C LEU A 44 -15.43 -14.96 4.04
N ARG A 45 -15.81 -14.09 3.10
CA ARG A 45 -17.21 -13.85 2.73
C ARG A 45 -17.86 -15.10 2.13
N ALA A 46 -17.16 -15.81 1.25
CA ALA A 46 -17.62 -17.06 0.67
C ALA A 46 -17.86 -18.12 1.76
N LEU A 47 -16.89 -18.30 2.68
CA LEU A 47 -17.03 -19.23 3.80
C LEU A 47 -18.22 -18.85 4.70
N ARG A 48 -18.39 -17.58 5.04
CA ARG A 48 -19.52 -17.10 5.84
C ARG A 48 -20.86 -17.38 5.15
N SER A 49 -20.95 -17.13 3.84
CA SER A 49 -22.16 -17.39 3.06
C SER A 49 -22.53 -18.87 3.10
N LEU A 50 -21.56 -19.76 2.87
CA LEU A 50 -21.77 -21.21 2.90
C LEU A 50 -22.22 -21.71 4.28
N VAL A 51 -21.61 -21.21 5.36
CA VAL A 51 -21.99 -21.58 6.73
C VAL A 51 -23.39 -21.06 7.08
N SER A 52 -23.72 -19.83 6.67
CA SER A 52 -25.04 -19.23 6.88
C SER A 52 -26.13 -20.00 6.13
N GLU A 53 -25.88 -20.31 4.86
CA GLU A 53 -26.79 -21.09 4.03
C GLU A 53 -27.01 -22.49 4.61
N THR A 54 -25.93 -23.15 5.05
CA THR A 54 -26.04 -24.46 5.73
C THR A 54 -26.87 -24.36 7.01
N ASN A 55 -26.78 -23.25 7.74
CA ASN A 55 -27.58 -23.03 8.95
C ASN A 55 -29.08 -22.90 8.63
N THR A 56 -29.45 -22.29 7.50
CA THR A 56 -30.85 -22.16 7.06
C THR A 56 -31.47 -23.52 6.70
N TYR A 57 -30.67 -24.47 6.18
CA TYR A 57 -31.14 -25.80 5.82
C TYR A 57 -31.19 -26.81 6.99
N ILE A 58 -30.65 -26.47 8.16
CA ILE A 58 -30.82 -27.31 9.36
C ILE A 58 -32.25 -27.16 9.85
N THR A 59 -33.09 -28.16 9.58
CA THR A 59 -34.49 -28.20 10.04
C THR A 59 -34.57 -28.16 11.56
N ALA A 60 -35.54 -27.44 12.12
CA ALA A 60 -35.73 -27.30 13.57
C ALA A 60 -35.79 -28.65 14.33
N GLY A 61 -36.36 -29.70 13.71
CA GLY A 61 -36.43 -31.04 14.31
C GLY A 61 -35.07 -31.73 14.49
N LEU A 62 -34.06 -31.43 13.64
CA LEU A 62 -32.70 -31.94 13.83
C LEU A 62 -32.01 -31.26 15.02
N THR A 63 -32.26 -29.97 15.21
CA THR A 63 -31.73 -29.22 16.36
C THR A 63 -32.24 -29.81 17.67
N GLU A 64 -33.55 -30.04 17.77
CA GLU A 64 -34.17 -30.67 18.95
C GLU A 64 -33.63 -32.09 19.21
N TYR A 65 -33.45 -32.88 18.16
CA TYR A 65 -32.83 -34.21 18.25
C TYR A 65 -31.40 -34.14 18.82
N TYR A 66 -30.55 -33.24 18.31
CA TYR A 66 -29.17 -33.12 18.79
C TYR A 66 -29.04 -32.45 20.16
N ASP A 67 -29.97 -31.59 20.54
CA ASP A 67 -29.99 -30.98 21.87
C ASP A 67 -30.42 -31.97 22.95
N ASN A 68 -31.27 -32.94 22.60
CA ASN A 68 -31.68 -34.06 23.44
C ASN A 68 -30.65 -35.22 23.47
N PHE A 69 -29.63 -35.19 22.62
CA PHE A 69 -28.59 -36.22 22.63
C PHE A 69 -27.75 -36.15 23.92
N PRO A 70 -27.47 -37.28 24.57
CA PRO A 70 -26.70 -37.29 25.80
C PRO A 70 -25.30 -36.68 25.56
N LYS A 71 -24.99 -35.64 26.33
CA LYS A 71 -23.69 -34.96 26.27
C LYS A 71 -22.63 -35.95 26.72
N ILE A 72 -21.73 -36.34 25.82
CA ILE A 72 -20.55 -37.12 26.18
C ILE A 72 -19.63 -36.19 26.99
N VAL A 73 -19.66 -36.33 28.31
CA VAL A 73 -18.77 -35.61 29.22
C VAL A 73 -17.53 -36.47 29.41
N THR A 74 -16.50 -36.22 28.61
CA THR A 74 -15.15 -36.72 28.90
C THR A 74 -14.45 -35.76 29.86
N ARG A 75 -13.59 -36.29 30.74
CA ARG A 75 -12.88 -35.59 31.84
C ARG A 75 -12.17 -34.26 31.46
N HIS A 76 -11.97 -34.00 30.17
CA HIS A 76 -11.37 -32.77 29.62
C HIS A 76 -12.13 -32.14 28.43
N ARG A 77 -13.28 -32.67 28.01
CA ARG A 77 -14.01 -32.17 26.83
C ARG A 77 -15.51 -32.39 26.99
N GLN A 78 -16.26 -31.30 26.98
CA GLN A 78 -17.69 -31.29 26.68
C GLN A 78 -17.86 -31.05 25.19
N THR A 79 -18.23 -32.09 24.44
CA THR A 79 -18.64 -31.95 23.05
C THR A 79 -20.10 -31.54 23.00
N HIS A 80 -20.36 -30.27 22.71
CA HIS A 80 -21.69 -29.83 22.28
C HIS A 80 -21.91 -30.37 20.86
N LEU A 81 -22.80 -31.36 20.73
CA LEU A 81 -23.12 -31.98 19.45
C LEU A 81 -24.04 -31.11 18.58
N SER A 82 -24.65 -30.07 19.15
CA SER A 82 -25.60 -29.18 18.47
C SER A 82 -24.94 -28.49 17.27
N PRO A 83 -25.31 -28.87 16.03
CA PRO A 83 -24.68 -28.36 14.81
C PRO A 83 -24.82 -26.83 14.67
N THR A 84 -25.95 -26.29 15.11
CA THR A 84 -26.27 -24.86 15.10
C THR A 84 -25.35 -24.07 16.03
N ALA A 85 -25.11 -24.55 17.26
CA ALA A 85 -24.17 -23.91 18.19
C ALA A 85 -22.74 -23.89 17.65
N LYS A 86 -22.32 -24.95 16.93
CA LYS A 86 -21.00 -25.00 16.28
C LYS A 86 -20.91 -24.02 15.11
N HIS A 87 -21.94 -23.94 14.27
CA HIS A 87 -21.98 -22.97 13.16
C HIS A 87 -21.97 -21.53 13.68
N GLN A 88 -22.71 -21.23 14.75
CA GLN A 88 -22.69 -19.90 15.37
C GLN A 88 -21.29 -19.51 15.86
N ARG A 89 -20.53 -20.45 16.46
CA ARG A 89 -19.13 -20.19 16.84
C ARG A 89 -18.25 -19.87 15.63
N ILE A 90 -18.41 -20.60 14.53
CA ILE A 90 -17.67 -20.37 13.27
C ILE A 90 -18.00 -19.00 12.69
N LEU A 91 -19.29 -18.60 12.69
CA LEU A 91 -19.72 -17.27 12.25
C LEU A 91 -19.14 -16.16 13.14
N ASN A 92 -19.17 -16.34 14.47
CA ASN A 92 -18.59 -15.37 15.40
C ASN A 92 -17.06 -15.23 15.23
N GLU A 93 -16.35 -16.34 14.98
CA GLU A 93 -14.91 -16.32 14.65
C GLU A 93 -14.65 -15.59 13.32
N ALA A 94 -15.48 -15.87 12.30
CA ALA A 94 -15.38 -15.19 11.01
C ALA A 94 -15.59 -13.66 11.15
N ASP A 95 -16.51 -13.23 12.00
CA ASP A 95 -16.73 -11.80 12.27
C ASP A 95 -15.53 -11.13 12.96
N LYS A 96 -14.91 -11.81 13.94
CA LYS A 96 -13.66 -11.31 14.55
C LYS A 96 -12.54 -11.18 13.52
N ILE A 97 -12.39 -12.16 12.64
CA ILE A 97 -11.39 -12.13 11.56
C ILE A 97 -11.70 -11.00 10.57
N ASN A 98 -12.97 -10.76 10.24
CA ASN A 98 -13.38 -9.65 9.38
C ASN A 98 -13.04 -8.29 10.01
N THR A 99 -13.30 -8.09 11.32
CA THR A 99 -12.90 -6.87 12.04
C THR A 99 -11.38 -6.67 11.98
N PHE A 100 -10.60 -7.71 12.30
CA PHE A 100 -9.14 -7.65 12.22
C PHE A 100 -8.64 -7.35 10.79
N LEU A 101 -9.34 -7.84 9.77
CA LEU A 101 -9.03 -7.58 8.37
C LEU A 101 -9.25 -6.10 8.01
N ILE A 102 -10.33 -5.48 8.51
CA ILE A 102 -10.61 -4.06 8.35
C ILE A 102 -9.55 -3.20 9.06
N GLU A 103 -9.17 -3.55 10.29
CA GLU A 103 -8.08 -2.88 11.02
C GLU A 103 -6.76 -2.96 10.24
N THR A 104 -6.46 -4.12 9.66
CA THR A 104 -5.28 -4.35 8.82
C THR A 104 -5.30 -3.46 7.57
N PHE A 105 -6.45 -3.27 6.92
CA PHE A 105 -6.60 -2.32 5.80
C PHE A 105 -6.33 -0.88 6.24
N GLN A 106 -6.84 -0.46 7.39
CA GLN A 106 -6.61 0.89 7.90
C GLN A 106 -5.13 1.14 8.18
N LEU A 107 -4.44 0.18 8.81
CA LEU A 107 -3.00 0.25 9.04
C LEU A 107 -2.20 0.31 7.72
N LEU A 108 -2.61 -0.45 6.71
CA LEU A 108 -2.00 -0.39 5.38
C LEU A 108 -2.14 0.99 4.75
N ILE A 109 -3.35 1.56 4.76
CA ILE A 109 -3.63 2.91 4.22
C ILE A 109 -2.80 3.96 4.96
N SER A 110 -2.72 3.88 6.30
CA SER A 110 -1.88 4.78 7.09
C SER A 110 -0.39 4.65 6.73
N SER A 111 0.12 3.43 6.59
CA SER A 111 1.52 3.16 6.20
C SER A 111 1.84 3.72 4.80
N LEU A 112 0.94 3.51 3.83
CA LEU A 112 1.06 4.08 2.48
C LEU A 112 1.04 5.61 2.50
N SER A 113 0.12 6.22 3.23
CA SER A 113 0.05 7.69 3.36
C SER A 113 1.32 8.29 3.97
N ILE A 114 1.90 7.64 4.98
CA ILE A 114 3.18 8.05 5.58
C ILE A 114 4.32 7.92 4.56
N ARG A 115 4.35 6.83 3.78
CA ARG A 115 5.35 6.61 2.72
C ARG A 115 5.22 7.65 1.61
N ASP A 116 4.02 7.92 1.14
CA ASP A 116 3.75 8.90 0.09
C ASP A 116 4.09 10.32 0.57
N SER A 117 3.80 10.64 1.82
CA SER A 117 4.22 11.90 2.44
C SER A 117 5.74 12.03 2.51
N ALA A 118 6.45 10.97 2.90
CA ALA A 118 7.90 10.96 2.92
C ALA A 118 8.51 11.11 1.51
N ILE A 119 7.93 10.45 0.51
CA ILE A 119 8.34 10.59 -0.90
C ILE A 119 8.07 12.02 -1.40
N SER A 120 6.90 12.56 -1.10
CA SER A 120 6.50 13.93 -1.45
C SER A 120 7.43 14.98 -0.83
N ILE A 121 7.91 14.76 0.39
CA ILE A 121 8.93 15.63 1.02
C ILE A 121 10.30 15.49 0.33
N GLN A 122 10.64 14.32 -0.19
CA GLN A 122 11.95 14.06 -0.83
C GLN A 122 12.00 14.41 -2.32
N GLN A 123 10.89 14.34 -3.05
CA GLN A 123 10.78 14.73 -4.46
C GLN A 123 11.21 16.18 -4.77
N PRO A 124 10.83 17.22 -3.98
CA PRO A 124 11.25 18.59 -4.26
C PRO A 124 12.77 18.74 -4.17
N ARG A 125 13.46 17.89 -3.40
CA ARG A 125 14.93 17.91 -3.33
C ARG A 125 15.58 17.42 -4.63
N ARG A 126 15.00 16.44 -5.32
CA ARG A 126 15.53 15.97 -6.61
C ARG A 126 15.20 16.95 -7.74
N ALA A 127 13.98 17.49 -7.75
CA ALA A 127 13.57 18.49 -8.73
C ALA A 127 14.39 19.78 -8.61
N THR A 128 14.62 20.28 -7.39
CA THR A 128 15.44 21.48 -7.16
C THR A 128 16.89 21.30 -7.61
N LEU A 129 17.49 20.12 -7.45
CA LEU A 129 18.85 19.86 -7.95
C LEU A 129 18.94 19.91 -9.48
N VAL A 130 17.94 19.38 -10.19
CA VAL A 130 17.90 19.44 -11.66
C VAL A 130 17.72 20.88 -12.13
N THR A 131 16.82 21.64 -11.51
CA THR A 131 16.61 23.06 -11.83
C THR A 131 17.87 23.89 -11.54
N TRP A 132 18.56 23.62 -10.43
CA TRP A 132 19.79 24.33 -10.06
C TRP A 132 20.94 24.04 -11.03
N LEU A 133 21.06 22.79 -11.50
CA LEU A 133 22.04 22.44 -12.53
C LEU A 133 21.71 23.10 -13.87
N ALA A 134 20.44 23.08 -14.28
CA ALA A 134 19.99 23.72 -15.51
C ALA A 134 20.22 25.25 -15.47
N PHE A 135 19.99 25.88 -14.32
CA PHE A 135 20.23 27.31 -14.10
C PHE A 135 21.68 27.73 -14.40
N ILE A 136 22.66 26.85 -14.18
CA ILE A 136 24.08 27.15 -14.47
C ILE A 136 24.46 26.67 -15.88
N CYS A 137 24.09 25.45 -16.26
CA CYS A 137 24.51 24.84 -17.52
C CYS A 137 23.89 25.51 -18.75
N VAL A 138 22.63 25.95 -18.68
CA VAL A 138 21.94 26.60 -19.82
C VAL A 138 22.62 27.92 -20.22
N PRO A 139 22.81 28.91 -19.32
CA PRO A 139 23.47 30.16 -19.69
C PRO A 139 24.95 29.98 -20.04
N LEU A 140 25.65 29.04 -19.38
CA LEU A 140 27.03 28.69 -19.74
C LEU A 140 27.12 28.12 -21.17
N SER A 141 26.18 27.24 -21.55
CA SER A 141 26.09 26.67 -22.90
C SER A 141 25.73 27.72 -23.95
N PHE A 142 24.87 28.68 -23.60
CA PHE A 142 24.50 29.80 -24.47
C PHE A 142 25.70 30.71 -24.79
N VAL A 143 26.45 31.10 -23.76
CA VAL A 143 27.65 31.94 -23.92
C VAL A 143 28.72 31.16 -24.70
N THR A 144 29.02 29.92 -24.32
CA THR A 144 30.00 29.11 -25.05
C THR A 144 29.58 28.84 -26.50
N GLY A 145 28.28 28.75 -26.79
CA GLY A 145 27.75 28.69 -28.16
C GLY A 145 28.00 29.97 -28.96
N ILE A 146 27.67 31.14 -28.40
CA ILE A 146 27.86 32.44 -29.06
C ILE A 146 29.35 32.73 -29.32
N PHE A 147 30.21 32.51 -28.32
CA PHE A 147 31.64 32.78 -28.44
C PHE A 147 32.42 31.65 -29.13
N GLY A 148 31.85 30.44 -29.21
CA GLY A 148 32.39 29.28 -29.91
C GLY A 148 32.05 29.25 -31.41
N MET A 149 30.95 29.89 -31.82
CA MET A 149 30.76 30.31 -33.21
C MET A 149 31.89 31.27 -33.59
N ASN A 150 32.38 31.27 -34.84
CA ASN A 150 33.52 32.08 -35.28
C ASN A 150 33.25 33.61 -35.17
N VAL A 151 33.21 34.17 -33.97
CA VAL A 151 33.08 35.63 -33.71
C VAL A 151 34.27 36.40 -34.28
N LYS A 152 35.37 35.69 -34.59
CA LYS A 152 36.51 36.21 -35.33
C LYS A 152 36.14 36.76 -36.72
N GLU A 153 35.11 36.21 -37.39
CA GLU A 153 34.66 36.70 -38.71
C GLU A 153 33.75 37.93 -38.61
N ILE A 154 33.05 38.14 -37.49
CA ILE A 154 32.07 39.23 -37.36
C ILE A 154 32.73 40.53 -36.85
N ASN A 155 33.81 40.45 -36.05
CA ASN A 155 34.30 41.62 -35.32
C ASN A 155 35.70 42.15 -35.72
N GLY A 156 36.45 41.50 -36.60
CA GLY A 156 37.71 42.02 -37.16
C GLY A 156 38.82 42.41 -36.14
N SER A 157 38.60 42.22 -34.85
CA SER A 157 39.44 42.66 -33.73
C SER A 157 39.54 41.54 -32.69
N PRO A 158 40.68 41.42 -31.97
CA PRO A 158 40.86 40.35 -30.97
C PRO A 158 39.87 40.55 -29.82
N LEU A 159 38.91 39.64 -29.69
CA LEU A 159 37.98 39.64 -28.57
C LEU A 159 38.76 39.41 -27.26
N TYR A 160 38.71 40.38 -26.36
CA TYR A 160 39.26 40.23 -25.02
C TYR A 160 38.44 39.22 -24.24
N VAL A 161 39.10 38.23 -23.61
CA VAL A 161 38.48 37.18 -22.76
C VAL A 161 37.50 37.78 -21.72
N TRP A 162 37.74 39.03 -21.30
CA TRP A 162 36.87 39.80 -20.41
C TRP A 162 35.43 39.95 -20.92
N THR A 163 35.22 40.11 -22.24
CA THR A 163 33.86 40.22 -22.82
C THR A 163 33.03 38.95 -22.69
N CYS A 164 33.67 37.78 -22.66
CA CYS A 164 32.99 36.50 -22.41
C CYS A 164 32.48 36.41 -20.96
N PHE A 165 33.30 36.81 -19.99
CA PHE A 165 32.90 36.89 -18.58
C PHE A 165 31.79 37.91 -18.34
N ALA A 166 31.86 39.08 -18.99
CA ALA A 166 30.82 40.10 -18.92
C ALA A 166 29.47 39.59 -19.46
N ALA A 167 29.48 38.96 -20.63
CA ALA A 167 28.28 38.37 -21.23
C ALA A 167 27.67 37.28 -20.34
N LEU A 168 28.51 36.42 -19.75
CA LEU A 168 28.06 35.39 -18.83
C LEU A 168 27.41 35.95 -17.56
N ALA A 169 28.00 37.00 -16.98
CA ALA A 169 27.44 37.68 -15.81
C ALA A 169 26.08 38.32 -16.10
N VAL A 170 25.92 38.95 -17.28
CA VAL A 170 24.64 39.53 -17.71
C VAL A 170 23.58 38.45 -17.88
N VAL A 171 23.89 37.37 -18.61
CA VAL A 171 22.92 36.28 -18.87
C VAL A 171 22.52 35.56 -17.59
N LEU A 172 23.46 35.32 -16.66
CA LEU A 172 23.14 34.75 -15.35
C LEU A 172 22.23 35.68 -14.53
N SER A 173 22.53 36.99 -14.49
CA SER A 173 21.69 37.97 -13.79
C SER A 173 20.28 38.05 -14.36
N THR A 174 20.12 38.08 -15.70
CA THR A 174 18.80 38.10 -16.32
C THR A 174 18.02 36.82 -16.06
N THR A 175 18.70 35.66 -16.07
CA THR A 175 18.08 34.38 -15.77
C THR A 175 17.66 34.31 -14.29
N ALA A 176 18.48 34.83 -13.38
CA ALA A 176 18.16 34.91 -11.95
C ALA A 176 16.95 35.80 -11.68
N MET A 177 16.88 36.96 -12.34
CA MET A 177 15.79 37.91 -12.17
C MET A 177 14.47 37.33 -12.65
N LEU A 178 14.45 36.69 -13.83
CA LEU A 178 13.27 35.99 -14.35
C LEU A 178 12.80 34.82 -13.47
N PHE A 179 13.73 34.13 -12.80
CA PHE A 179 13.40 33.03 -11.88
C PHE A 179 12.96 33.50 -10.49
N LEU A 180 13.32 34.72 -10.06
CA LEU A 180 12.89 35.31 -8.79
C LEU A 180 11.50 35.93 -8.87
N ASP A 181 11.05 36.33 -10.06
CA ASP A 181 9.72 36.91 -10.31
C ASP A 181 8.60 35.86 -10.49
N TYR A 182 8.91 34.55 -10.43
CA TYR A 182 7.97 33.43 -10.57
C TYR A 182 7.90 32.59 -9.30
#